data_AF-A0A7M7JJF9-F1
#
_entry.id   AF-A0A7M7JJF9-F1
#
_cell.length_a   1.000
_cell.length_b   1.000
_cell.length_c   1.000
_cell.angle_alpha   90.00
_cell.angle_beta   90.00
_cell.angle_gamma   90.00
#
_symmetry.space_group_name_H-M   'P 1'
#
loop_
_entity.id
_entity.type
_entity.pdbx_description
1 polymer ?
#
loop_
_entity_poly.entity_id
_entity_poly.type
_entity_poly.pdbx_seq_one_letter_code
_entity_poly.pdbx_strand_id
1 'polypeptide(L)'
;MILLETNNKIVEDLLRIKFKNHKTGAKADSVDVTIADFDGVLFHISNPNGDKAKIRLSISLKFYRELQDHGADELLKREYGDILEPEPEKMYNVSILFDLDSTPKDYEPLIKKAGLLKRNCFASVFEKYFEHQAKLAKNPEGGELKRAVIHYRDDETMYVEASHDRVTVIFSTIFKDEDDVIIGKVFMQEFREGRKASHTAPQVLFSHREPPRELQNTDAMTGDNIDISHCPGKHLVCRVKIVVKD
;
A
#
# COMPACT_ATOMS: atom_id res chain seq x y z
N MET A 1 -8.55 -16.62 9.16
CA MET A 1 -8.21 -15.17 9.19
C MET A 1 -9.02 -14.51 8.09
N ILE A 2 -9.97 -13.62 8.41
CA ILE A 2 -10.89 -13.03 7.41
C ILE A 2 -10.24 -11.83 6.72
N LEU A 3 -9.53 -10.98 7.46
CA LEU A 3 -8.81 -9.83 6.92
C LEU A 3 -7.35 -10.16 6.69
N LEU A 4 -6.80 -9.70 5.56
CA LEU A 4 -5.36 -9.75 5.31
C LEU A 4 -4.63 -8.84 6.30
N GLU A 5 -3.46 -9.32 6.75
CA GLU A 5 -2.57 -8.52 7.57
C GLU A 5 -1.84 -7.50 6.71
N THR A 6 -1.60 -6.30 7.26
CA THR A 6 -0.98 -5.20 6.52
C THR A 6 0.54 -5.21 6.59
N ASN A 7 1.10 -5.90 7.57
CA ASN A 7 2.53 -6.00 7.81
C ASN A 7 3.10 -7.27 7.19
N ASN A 8 4.31 -7.17 6.64
CA ASN A 8 5.04 -8.35 6.17
C ASN A 8 5.63 -9.11 7.38
N LYS A 9 5.00 -10.23 7.75
CA LYS A 9 5.43 -11.08 8.87
C LYS A 9 6.86 -11.61 8.73
N ILE A 10 7.28 -11.95 7.50
CA ILE A 10 8.62 -12.52 7.27
C ILE A 10 9.69 -11.47 7.57
N VAL A 11 9.47 -10.22 7.12
CA VAL A 11 10.34 -9.09 7.44
C VAL A 11 10.37 -8.84 8.95
N GLU A 12 9.22 -8.81 9.62
CA GLU A 12 9.17 -8.56 11.07
C GLU A 12 9.86 -9.66 11.88
N ASP A 13 9.59 -10.93 11.59
CA ASP A 13 10.14 -12.07 12.31
C ASP A 13 11.67 -12.16 12.11
N LEU A 14 12.15 -11.94 10.89
CA LEU A 14 13.58 -11.95 10.60
C LEU A 14 14.31 -10.81 11.33
N LEU A 15 13.78 -9.59 11.28
CA LEU A 15 14.35 -8.46 12.02
C LEU A 15 14.32 -8.73 13.53
N ARG A 16 13.21 -9.26 14.07
CA ARG A 16 13.07 -9.58 15.49
C ARG A 16 14.13 -10.57 15.97
N ILE A 17 14.40 -11.62 15.19
CA ILE A 17 15.46 -12.59 15.49
C ILE A 17 16.83 -11.89 15.52
N LYS A 18 17.14 -11.08 14.51
CA LYS A 18 18.45 -10.41 14.42
C LYS A 18 18.69 -9.39 15.52
N PHE A 19 17.70 -8.55 15.82
CA PHE A 19 17.76 -7.58 16.92
C PHE A 19 17.91 -8.28 18.28
N LYS A 20 17.15 -9.36 18.51
CA LYS A 20 17.24 -10.14 19.76
C LYS A 20 18.63 -10.77 19.92
N ASN A 21 19.15 -11.40 18.87
CA ASN A 21 20.47 -12.06 18.91
C ASN A 21 21.59 -11.05 19.19
N HIS A 22 21.55 -9.89 18.53
CA HIS A 22 22.52 -8.82 18.77
C HIS A 22 22.46 -8.33 20.23
N LYS A 23 21.26 -8.08 20.76
CA LYS A 23 21.08 -7.59 22.14
C LYS A 23 21.49 -8.60 23.21
N THR A 24 21.40 -9.90 22.95
CA THR A 24 21.88 -10.94 23.88
C THR A 24 23.37 -11.26 23.72
N GLY A 25 24.09 -10.55 22.84
CA GLY A 25 25.50 -10.84 22.54
C GLY A 25 25.72 -12.20 21.89
N ALA A 26 24.69 -12.75 21.24
CA ALA A 26 24.83 -14.00 20.50
C ALA A 26 25.69 -13.78 19.25
N LYS A 27 26.22 -14.87 18.68
CA LYS A 27 27.04 -14.79 17.46
C LYS A 27 26.28 -14.07 16.34
N ALA A 28 26.90 -13.04 15.78
CA ALA A 28 26.33 -12.31 14.65
C ALA A 28 26.39 -13.17 13.38
N ASP A 29 25.22 -13.64 12.94
CA ASP A 29 25.04 -14.33 11.67
C ASP A 29 24.75 -13.33 10.57
N SER A 30 25.36 -13.54 9.40
CA SER A 30 25.03 -12.73 8.23
C SER A 30 23.59 -12.96 7.79
N VAL A 31 23.04 -12.00 7.04
CA VAL A 31 21.73 -12.08 6.40
C VAL A 31 21.86 -11.58 4.97
N ASP A 32 21.24 -12.33 4.07
CA ASP A 32 21.06 -12.02 2.66
C ASP A 32 19.85 -12.84 2.20
N VAL A 33 18.67 -12.21 2.17
CA VAL A 33 17.39 -12.88 1.92
C VAL A 33 16.52 -12.01 1.04
N THR A 34 15.96 -12.59 -0.02
CA THR A 34 14.91 -11.97 -0.85
C THR A 34 13.54 -12.55 -0.48
N ILE A 35 12.56 -11.68 -0.29
CA ILE A 35 11.20 -12.02 0.15
C ILE A 35 10.21 -11.40 -0.83
N ALA A 36 9.23 -12.17 -1.30
CA ALA A 36 8.14 -11.63 -2.12
C ALA A 36 6.94 -11.22 -1.25
N ASP A 37 6.18 -10.24 -1.73
CA ASP A 37 4.88 -9.81 -1.18
C ASP A 37 3.85 -9.72 -2.33
N PHE A 38 2.60 -9.42 -2.01
CA PHE A 38 1.55 -9.22 -3.02
C PHE A 38 1.94 -8.09 -4.00
N ASP A 39 1.25 -8.05 -5.15
CA ASP A 39 1.43 -7.00 -6.19
C ASP A 39 2.82 -7.00 -6.84
N GLY A 40 3.51 -8.14 -6.83
CA GLY A 40 4.83 -8.27 -7.43
C GLY A 40 5.93 -7.50 -6.69
N VAL A 41 5.70 -7.16 -5.43
CA VAL A 41 6.68 -6.47 -4.58
C VAL A 41 7.76 -7.44 -4.13
N LEU A 42 9.01 -6.97 -4.15
CA LEU A 42 10.17 -7.71 -3.65
C LEU A 42 10.85 -6.93 -2.54
N PHE A 43 11.10 -7.60 -1.42
CA PHE A 43 11.96 -7.14 -0.35
C PHE A 43 13.31 -7.83 -0.41
N HIS A 44 14.34 -7.13 0.05
CA HIS A 44 15.67 -7.67 0.23
C HIS A 44 16.22 -7.25 1.58
N ILE A 45 16.66 -8.21 2.39
CA ILE A 45 17.29 -7.96 3.68
C ILE A 45 18.73 -8.43 3.60
N SER A 46 19.67 -7.51 3.77
CA SER A 46 21.11 -7.80 3.64
C SER A 46 21.96 -7.08 4.68
N ASN A 47 23.19 -7.56 4.88
CA ASN A 47 24.23 -6.80 5.59
C ASN A 47 25.03 -5.95 4.58
N PRO A 48 24.87 -4.62 4.55
CA PRO A 48 25.59 -3.79 3.60
C PRO A 48 27.10 -3.88 3.85
N ASN A 49 27.88 -4.06 2.79
CA ASN A 49 29.34 -4.23 2.84
C ASN A 49 29.81 -5.39 3.73
N GLY A 50 28.94 -6.35 4.05
CA GLY A 50 29.23 -7.46 4.97
C GLY A 50 29.26 -7.06 6.45
N ASP A 51 28.87 -5.84 6.80
CA ASP A 51 28.82 -5.37 8.19
C ASP A 51 27.62 -6.00 8.91
N LYS A 52 27.91 -6.90 9.85
CA LYS A 52 26.89 -7.64 10.60
C LYS A 52 26.21 -6.82 11.70
N ALA A 53 26.77 -5.66 12.05
CA ALA A 53 26.12 -4.71 12.95
C ALA A 53 25.04 -3.90 12.22
N LYS A 54 24.98 -3.96 10.88
CA LYS A 54 24.03 -3.21 10.07
C LYS A 54 23.11 -4.13 9.29
N ILE A 55 21.83 -3.80 9.25
CA ILE A 55 20.83 -4.52 8.47
C ILE A 55 20.16 -3.52 7.54
N ARG A 56 20.24 -3.76 6.24
CA ARG A 56 19.51 -3.00 5.22
C ARG A 56 18.26 -3.78 4.84
N LEU A 57 17.11 -3.11 4.83
CA LEU A 57 15.87 -3.59 4.23
C LEU A 57 15.56 -2.72 3.01
N SER A 58 15.55 -3.33 1.83
CA SER A 58 15.21 -2.68 0.57
C SER A 58 13.91 -3.22 0.03
N ILE A 59 13.14 -2.38 -0.67
CA ILE A 59 11.88 -2.74 -1.33
C ILE A 59 11.92 -2.29 -2.79
N SER A 60 11.45 -3.18 -3.68
CA SER A 60 11.29 -2.95 -5.11
C SER A 60 9.81 -3.05 -5.48
N LEU A 61 9.29 -2.00 -6.10
CA LEU A 61 7.94 -1.90 -6.66
C LEU A 61 8.05 -1.36 -8.09
N LYS A 62 7.47 -2.07 -9.06
CA LYS A 62 7.52 -1.67 -10.48
C LYS A 62 6.93 -0.27 -10.74
N PHE A 63 5.90 0.09 -9.98
CA PHE A 63 5.12 1.33 -10.08
C PHE A 63 5.58 2.41 -9.09
N TYR A 64 6.76 2.28 -8.46
CA TYR A 64 7.20 3.24 -7.46
C TYR A 64 7.29 4.67 -7.99
N ARG A 65 7.70 4.84 -9.25
CA ARG A 65 7.78 6.16 -9.90
C ARG A 65 6.44 6.90 -9.92
N GLU A 66 5.35 6.16 -10.14
CA GLU A 66 3.99 6.72 -10.13
C GLU A 66 3.63 7.17 -8.70
N LEU A 67 4.03 6.41 -7.68
CA LEU A 67 3.86 6.83 -6.28
C LEU A 67 4.70 8.08 -5.95
N GLN A 68 5.92 8.21 -6.49
CA GLN A 68 6.76 9.40 -6.30
C GLN A 68 6.10 10.67 -6.84
N ASP A 69 5.44 10.60 -8.01
CA ASP A 69 4.66 11.73 -8.56
C ASP A 69 3.51 12.17 -7.62
N HIS A 70 3.14 11.30 -6.66
CA HIS A 70 2.15 11.54 -5.62
C HIS A 70 2.72 11.73 -4.21
N GLY A 71 4.02 11.98 -4.06
CA GLY A 71 4.65 12.41 -2.81
C GLY A 71 5.14 11.27 -1.91
N ALA A 72 5.54 10.14 -2.51
CA ALA A 72 6.06 9.00 -1.76
C ALA A 72 7.33 9.35 -0.98
N ASP A 73 8.26 10.10 -1.57
CA ASP A 73 9.56 10.41 -0.97
C ASP A 73 9.41 11.29 0.28
N GLU A 74 8.53 12.30 0.24
CA GLU A 74 8.27 13.18 1.38
C GLU A 74 7.62 12.42 2.53
N LEU A 75 6.66 11.53 2.24
CA LEU A 75 6.03 10.69 3.26
C LEU A 75 7.04 9.73 3.87
N LEU A 76 7.84 9.03 3.05
CA LEU A 76 8.84 8.09 3.54
C LEU A 76 9.90 8.78 4.37
N LYS A 77 10.34 9.98 3.98
CA LYS A 77 11.27 10.79 4.78
C LYS A 77 10.66 11.19 6.12
N ARG A 78 9.38 11.56 6.16
CA ARG A 78 8.64 11.87 7.40
C ARG A 78 8.51 10.65 8.30
N GLU A 79 8.25 9.48 7.72
CA GLU A 79 8.05 8.25 8.48
C GLU A 79 9.39 7.66 8.97
N TYR A 80 10.34 7.43 8.08
CA TYR A 80 11.56 6.70 8.38
C TYR A 80 12.70 7.59 8.85
N GLY A 81 12.67 8.91 8.58
CA GLY A 81 13.64 9.85 9.11
C GLY A 81 15.09 9.41 8.86
N ASP A 82 15.87 9.32 9.94
CA ASP A 82 17.31 9.03 9.88
C ASP A 82 17.63 7.58 9.46
N ILE A 83 16.68 6.66 9.55
CA ILE A 83 16.90 5.26 9.11
C ILE A 83 16.60 5.08 7.62
N LEU A 84 16.07 6.09 6.92
CA LEU A 84 15.91 6.06 5.47
C LEU A 84 17.25 6.37 4.81
N GLU A 85 17.70 5.49 3.91
CA GLU A 85 18.92 5.78 3.15
C GLU A 85 18.65 6.84 2.07
N PRO A 86 19.58 7.80 1.87
CA PRO A 86 19.42 8.84 0.86
C PRO A 86 19.47 8.27 -0.56
N GLU A 87 20.25 7.21 -0.76
CA GLU A 87 20.31 6.46 -2.01
C GLU A 87 19.87 5.02 -1.73
N PRO A 88 18.85 4.51 -2.44
CA PRO A 88 18.41 3.14 -2.28
C PRO A 88 19.43 2.15 -2.83
N GLU A 89 19.34 0.91 -2.37
CA GLU A 89 20.09 -0.20 -2.94
C GLU A 89 19.84 -0.34 -4.44
N LYS A 90 20.89 -0.69 -5.19
CA LYS A 90 20.80 -0.86 -6.64
C LYS A 90 19.70 -1.89 -6.99
N MET A 91 18.83 -1.53 -7.94
CA MET A 91 17.65 -2.30 -8.38
C MET A 91 16.46 -2.26 -7.41
N TYR A 92 16.55 -1.53 -6.31
CA TYR A 92 15.45 -1.28 -5.38
C TYR A 92 15.07 0.20 -5.41
N ASN A 93 13.89 0.50 -4.89
CA ASN A 93 13.32 1.84 -4.92
C ASN A 93 13.53 2.59 -3.61
N VAL A 94 13.44 1.87 -2.49
CA VAL A 94 13.58 2.44 -1.14
C VAL A 94 14.42 1.49 -0.31
N SER A 95 15.35 2.03 0.47
CA SER A 95 16.14 1.27 1.43
C SER A 95 16.13 1.94 2.78
N ILE A 96 15.95 1.14 3.83
CA ILE A 96 16.08 1.57 5.22
C ILE A 96 17.22 0.79 5.88
N LEU A 97 18.02 1.49 6.68
CA LEU A 97 19.21 0.97 7.33
C LEU A 97 19.02 0.97 8.84
N PHE A 98 19.18 -0.21 9.44
CA PHE A 98 19.21 -0.39 10.87
C PHE A 98 20.65 -0.58 11.31
N ASP A 99 21.15 0.33 12.15
CA ASP A 99 22.38 0.14 12.89
C ASP A 99 22.05 -0.48 14.25
N LEU A 100 22.41 -1.76 14.44
CA LEU A 100 22.05 -2.52 15.62
C LEU A 100 22.72 -1.96 16.89
N ASP A 101 23.89 -1.32 16.77
CA ASP A 101 24.62 -0.73 17.89
C ASP A 101 23.94 0.56 18.40
N SER A 102 23.22 1.28 17.53
CA SER A 102 22.56 2.55 17.87
C SER A 102 21.04 2.45 18.02
N THR A 103 20.50 1.24 18.23
CA THR A 103 19.04 1.03 18.31
C THR A 103 18.45 1.32 19.69
N PRO A 104 17.20 1.82 19.75
CA PRO A 104 16.51 2.07 21.01
C PRO A 104 16.31 0.79 21.83
N LYS A 105 16.18 0.92 23.16
CA LYS A 105 15.94 -0.22 24.07
C LYS A 105 14.70 -1.02 23.67
N ASP A 106 13.65 -0.33 23.22
CA ASP A 106 12.46 -0.93 22.63
C ASP A 106 12.50 -0.77 21.11
N TYR A 107 12.87 -1.85 20.44
CA TYR A 107 12.98 -1.91 18.98
C TYR A 107 11.71 -2.44 18.31
N GLU A 108 10.69 -2.87 19.06
CA GLU A 108 9.49 -3.46 18.47
C GLU A 108 8.66 -2.50 17.62
N PRO A 109 8.48 -1.22 18.01
CA PRO A 109 7.84 -0.23 17.14
C PRO A 109 8.59 -0.04 15.82
N LEU A 110 9.92 -0.13 15.84
CA LEU A 110 10.78 0.01 14.66
C LEU A 110 10.59 -1.17 13.70
N ILE A 111 10.55 -2.39 14.24
CA ILE A 111 10.29 -3.61 13.47
C ILE A 111 8.90 -3.56 12.83
N LYS A 112 7.87 -3.18 13.60
CA LYS A 112 6.51 -3.02 13.06
C LYS A 112 6.46 -1.98 11.95
N LYS A 113 7.21 -0.89 12.10
CA LYS A 113 7.31 0.15 11.07
C LYS A 113 8.00 -0.35 9.80
N ALA A 114 9.00 -1.22 9.93
CA ALA A 114 9.65 -1.88 8.81
C ALA A 114 8.70 -2.85 8.09
N GLY A 115 7.90 -3.62 8.83
CA GLY A 115 6.88 -4.51 8.28
C GLY A 115 5.80 -3.78 7.47
N LEU A 116 5.56 -2.50 7.74
CA LEU A 116 4.60 -1.64 7.04
C LEU A 116 5.20 -0.88 5.84
N LEU A 117 6.43 -1.19 5.41
CA LEU A 117 7.12 -0.43 4.37
C LEU A 117 6.35 -0.35 3.05
N LYS A 118 5.78 -1.45 2.57
CA LYS A 118 4.90 -1.46 1.39
C LYS A 118 3.69 -0.54 1.60
N ARG A 119 2.99 -0.67 2.73
CA ARG A 119 1.82 0.16 3.07
C ARG A 119 2.19 1.64 3.08
N ASN A 120 3.34 1.99 3.62
CA ASN A 120 3.78 3.39 3.72
C ASN A 120 4.14 3.96 2.34
N CYS A 121 4.71 3.17 1.43
CA CYS A 121 4.91 3.60 0.03
C CYS A 121 3.57 3.99 -0.62
N PHE A 122 2.54 3.16 -0.47
CA PHE A 122 1.20 3.42 -0.99
C PHE A 122 0.46 4.55 -0.26
N ALA A 123 0.78 4.83 1.00
CA ALA A 123 0.02 5.80 1.79
C ALA A 123 0.04 7.22 1.20
N SER A 124 1.11 7.56 0.46
CA SER A 124 1.34 8.89 -0.11
C SER A 124 0.22 9.34 -1.05
N VAL A 125 -0.18 8.47 -1.98
CA VAL A 125 -1.27 8.76 -2.90
C VAL A 125 -2.57 8.99 -2.15
N PHE A 126 -2.87 8.23 -1.10
CA PHE A 126 -4.11 8.43 -0.35
C PHE A 126 -4.09 9.72 0.48
N GLU A 127 -2.99 10.01 1.18
CA GLU A 127 -2.85 11.25 1.96
C GLU A 127 -3.01 12.49 1.07
N LYS A 128 -2.35 12.52 -0.10
CA LYS A 128 -2.43 13.62 -1.06
C LYS A 128 -3.88 13.93 -1.48
N TYR A 129 -4.68 12.90 -1.75
CA TYR A 129 -6.06 13.07 -2.22
C TYR A 129 -7.03 13.37 -1.07
N PHE A 130 -6.80 12.84 0.14
CA PHE A 130 -7.59 13.22 1.32
C PHE A 130 -7.34 14.67 1.71
N GLU A 131 -6.09 15.13 1.66
CA GLU A 131 -5.77 16.53 1.90
C GLU A 131 -6.38 17.46 0.85
N HIS A 132 -6.34 17.05 -0.43
CA HIS A 132 -6.98 17.81 -1.50
C HIS A 132 -8.49 17.89 -1.32
N GLN A 133 -9.15 16.76 -1.00
CA GLN A 133 -10.58 16.74 -0.71
C GLN A 133 -10.94 17.64 0.48
N ALA A 134 -10.15 17.62 1.56
CA ALA A 134 -10.37 18.47 2.71
C ALA A 134 -10.24 19.98 2.38
N LYS A 135 -9.41 20.34 1.38
CA LYS A 135 -9.31 21.70 0.84
C LYS A 135 -10.54 22.05 -0.01
N LEU A 136 -10.96 21.17 -0.92
CA LEU A 136 -12.15 21.38 -1.77
C LEU A 136 -13.45 21.50 -0.95
N ALA A 137 -13.55 20.74 0.15
CA ALA A 137 -14.70 20.82 1.06
C ALA A 137 -14.84 22.21 1.71
N LYS A 138 -13.73 22.94 1.89
CA LYS A 138 -13.71 24.31 2.44
C LYS A 138 -13.82 25.38 1.35
N ASN A 139 -13.21 25.13 0.19
CA ASN A 139 -13.25 26.03 -0.96
C ASN A 139 -13.48 25.22 -2.24
N PRO A 140 -14.74 25.14 -2.74
CA PRO A 140 -15.07 24.38 -3.95
C PRO A 140 -14.36 24.86 -5.23
N GLU A 141 -13.82 26.08 -5.24
CA GLU A 141 -13.05 26.65 -6.37
C GLU A 141 -11.55 26.31 -6.29
N GLY A 142 -11.14 25.46 -5.35
CA GLY A 142 -9.73 25.14 -5.01
C GLY A 142 -8.90 24.41 -6.08
N GLY A 143 -9.31 24.46 -7.34
CA GLY A 143 -8.67 23.82 -8.48
C GLY A 143 -8.92 22.32 -8.56
N GLU A 144 -8.85 21.76 -9.77
CA GLU A 144 -9.01 20.32 -10.00
C GLU A 144 -7.66 19.62 -9.88
N LEU A 145 -7.54 18.63 -8.98
CA LEU A 145 -6.37 17.75 -8.94
C LEU A 145 -6.57 16.63 -9.98
N LYS A 146 -5.62 16.53 -10.92
CA LYS A 146 -5.58 15.41 -11.86
C LYS A 146 -5.55 14.10 -11.10
N ARG A 147 -6.44 13.15 -11.47
CA ARG A 147 -6.50 11.80 -10.91
C ARG A 147 -5.16 11.07 -10.91
N ALA A 148 -4.98 10.20 -9.92
CA ALA A 148 -3.83 9.31 -9.83
C ALA A 148 -4.16 8.05 -10.60
N VAL A 149 -3.17 7.54 -11.31
CA VAL A 149 -3.24 6.26 -12.02
C VAL A 149 -2.03 5.47 -11.56
N ILE A 150 -2.27 4.38 -10.83
CA ILE A 150 -1.23 3.53 -10.24
C ILE A 150 -1.38 2.12 -10.81
N HIS A 151 -0.43 1.67 -11.62
CA HIS A 151 -0.37 0.34 -12.20
C HIS A 151 0.25 -0.64 -11.19
N TYR A 152 -0.50 -0.95 -10.14
CA TYR A 152 0.02 -1.75 -9.03
C TYR A 152 0.34 -3.20 -9.43
N ARG A 153 -0.22 -3.69 -10.56
CA ARG A 153 0.18 -4.95 -11.22
C ARG A 153 0.28 -4.70 -12.73
N ASP A 154 0.90 -5.63 -13.44
CA ASP A 154 1.15 -5.49 -14.89
C ASP A 154 -0.15 -5.36 -15.70
N ASP A 155 -1.23 -5.95 -15.20
CA ASP A 155 -2.56 -6.05 -15.83
C ASP A 155 -3.68 -5.48 -14.94
N GLU A 156 -3.35 -4.73 -13.87
CA GLU A 156 -4.34 -4.13 -12.99
C GLU A 156 -3.97 -2.68 -12.65
N THR A 157 -4.98 -1.85 -12.42
CA THR A 157 -4.79 -0.40 -12.23
C THR A 157 -5.68 0.14 -11.12
N MET A 158 -5.11 1.02 -10.29
CA MET A 158 -5.83 1.74 -9.26
C MET A 158 -5.92 3.21 -9.64
N TYR A 159 -7.12 3.76 -9.59
CA TYR A 159 -7.40 5.17 -9.83
C TYR A 159 -7.83 5.84 -8.53
N VAL A 160 -7.28 7.02 -8.24
CA VAL A 160 -7.68 7.83 -7.08
C VAL A 160 -8.08 9.22 -7.57
N GLU A 161 -9.28 9.65 -7.18
CA GLU A 161 -9.83 10.94 -7.56
C GLU A 161 -10.53 11.58 -6.35
N ALA A 162 -10.39 12.89 -6.21
CA ALA A 162 -10.99 13.65 -5.13
C ALA A 162 -12.04 14.61 -5.70
N SER A 163 -13.25 14.56 -5.15
CA SER A 163 -14.33 15.51 -5.43
C SER A 163 -14.60 16.35 -4.19
N HIS A 164 -15.43 17.40 -4.30
CA HIS A 164 -15.71 18.29 -3.17
C HIS A 164 -16.27 17.56 -1.92
N ASP A 165 -17.07 16.50 -2.09
CA ASP A 165 -17.76 15.82 -0.99
C ASP A 165 -17.22 14.41 -0.67
N ARG A 166 -16.27 13.88 -1.44
CA ARG A 166 -15.79 12.50 -1.32
C ARG A 166 -14.44 12.29 -1.98
N VAL A 167 -13.75 11.23 -1.58
CA VAL A 167 -12.66 10.63 -2.38
C VAL A 167 -13.12 9.31 -2.95
N THR A 168 -12.88 9.13 -4.23
CA THR A 168 -13.21 7.94 -5.00
C THR A 168 -11.94 7.17 -5.27
N VAL A 169 -11.93 5.88 -4.89
CA VAL A 169 -10.89 4.93 -5.26
C VAL A 169 -11.52 3.88 -6.16
N ILE A 170 -10.94 3.66 -7.34
CA ILE A 170 -11.38 2.67 -8.31
C ILE A 170 -10.28 1.64 -8.51
N PHE A 171 -10.59 0.37 -8.30
CA PHE A 171 -9.70 -0.74 -8.62
C PHE A 171 -10.19 -1.42 -9.89
N SER A 172 -9.35 -1.50 -10.90
CA SER A 172 -9.54 -2.28 -12.11
C SER A 172 -8.73 -3.56 -11.99
N THR A 173 -9.38 -4.63 -11.55
CA THR A 173 -8.78 -5.95 -11.31
C THR A 173 -9.14 -6.91 -12.43
N ILE A 174 -8.27 -7.88 -12.70
CA ILE A 174 -8.52 -8.95 -13.68
C ILE A 174 -8.64 -10.30 -12.98
N PHE A 175 -9.70 -11.03 -13.31
CA PHE A 175 -9.85 -12.43 -12.93
C PHE A 175 -9.27 -13.32 -14.02
N LYS A 176 -8.30 -14.17 -13.65
CA LYS A 176 -7.65 -15.07 -14.62
C LYS A 176 -8.50 -16.28 -14.96
N ASP A 177 -9.31 -16.73 -14.01
CA ASP A 177 -10.22 -17.86 -14.15
C ASP A 177 -11.66 -17.35 -14.34
N GLU A 178 -12.40 -17.95 -15.27
CA GLU A 178 -13.80 -17.63 -15.52
C GLU A 178 -14.69 -17.99 -14.31
N ASP A 179 -14.34 -19.05 -13.58
CA ASP A 179 -15.07 -19.44 -12.37
C ASP A 179 -14.88 -18.39 -11.24
N ASP A 180 -13.68 -17.81 -11.13
CA ASP A 180 -13.39 -16.74 -10.17
C ASP A 180 -14.18 -15.47 -10.47
N VAL A 181 -14.50 -15.19 -11.74
CA VAL A 181 -15.39 -14.07 -12.12
C VAL A 181 -16.77 -14.25 -11.49
N ILE A 182 -17.32 -15.48 -11.51
CA ILE A 182 -18.64 -15.76 -10.95
C ILE A 182 -18.62 -15.61 -9.43
N ILE A 183 -17.59 -16.16 -8.78
CA ILE A 183 -17.41 -16.02 -7.32
C ILE A 183 -17.23 -14.55 -6.95
N GLY A 184 -16.36 -13.82 -7.65
CA GLY A 184 -16.10 -12.40 -7.48
C GLY A 184 -17.38 -11.57 -7.56
N LYS A 185 -18.24 -11.83 -8.55
CA LYS A 185 -19.55 -11.17 -8.68
C LYS A 185 -20.44 -11.36 -7.46
N VAL A 186 -20.48 -12.57 -6.87
CA VAL A 186 -21.26 -12.83 -5.66
C VAL A 186 -20.72 -12.02 -4.48
N PHE A 187 -19.40 -12.00 -4.28
CA PHE A 187 -18.78 -11.17 -3.24
C PHE A 187 -19.04 -9.68 -3.45
N MET A 188 -18.92 -9.18 -4.69
CA MET A 188 -19.14 -7.77 -5.02
C MET A 188 -20.60 -7.34 -4.85
N GLN A 189 -21.55 -8.23 -5.11
CA GLN A 189 -22.96 -7.99 -4.83
C GLN A 189 -23.21 -7.80 -3.32
N GLU A 190 -22.61 -8.66 -2.48
CA GLU A 190 -22.69 -8.51 -1.01
C GLU A 190 -22.04 -7.20 -0.53
N PHE A 191 -20.88 -6.82 -1.09
CA PHE A 191 -20.24 -5.54 -0.76
C PHE A 191 -21.09 -4.33 -1.14
N ARG A 192 -21.75 -4.37 -2.30
CA ARG A 192 -22.69 -3.32 -2.74
C ARG A 192 -23.84 -3.15 -1.75
N GLU A 193 -24.31 -4.24 -1.16
CA GLU A 193 -25.37 -4.25 -0.15
C GLU A 193 -24.86 -4.04 1.28
N GLY A 194 -23.55 -3.98 1.51
CA GLY A 194 -22.93 -3.93 2.83
C GLY A 194 -23.36 -2.75 3.71
N ARG A 195 -23.86 -1.66 3.12
CA ARG A 195 -24.44 -0.53 3.88
C ARG A 195 -25.74 -0.87 4.63
N LYS A 196 -26.36 -2.02 4.34
CA LYS A 196 -27.45 -2.60 5.15
C LYS A 196 -26.95 -3.04 6.53
N ALA A 197 -25.73 -3.59 6.60
CA ALA A 197 -25.11 -3.99 7.85
C ALA A 197 -24.46 -2.81 8.60
N SER A 198 -23.87 -1.86 7.86
CA SER A 198 -23.24 -0.68 8.45
C SER A 198 -23.52 0.60 7.65
N HIS A 199 -24.38 1.46 8.18
CA HIS A 199 -24.80 2.69 7.50
C HIS A 199 -23.66 3.71 7.31
N THR A 200 -22.63 3.67 8.16
CA THR A 200 -21.45 4.56 8.12
C THR A 200 -20.33 4.02 7.23
N ALA A 201 -20.47 2.81 6.69
CA ALA A 201 -19.49 2.26 5.76
C ALA A 201 -19.48 3.03 4.43
N PRO A 202 -18.32 3.11 3.74
CA PRO A 202 -18.24 3.61 2.38
C PRO A 202 -19.21 2.88 1.46
N GLN A 203 -19.71 3.57 0.44
CA GLN A 203 -20.49 2.90 -0.60
C GLN A 203 -19.55 2.04 -1.45
N VAL A 204 -20.04 0.92 -1.97
CA VAL A 204 -19.31 0.12 -2.95
C VAL A 204 -20.16 0.02 -4.19
N LEU A 205 -19.60 0.38 -5.33
CA LEU A 205 -20.18 0.14 -6.64
C LEU A 205 -19.31 -0.87 -7.39
N PHE A 206 -19.95 -1.63 -8.25
CA PHE A 206 -19.31 -2.67 -9.03
C PHE A 206 -19.81 -2.58 -10.46
N SER A 207 -18.88 -2.54 -11.41
CA SER A 207 -19.15 -2.65 -12.84
C SER A 207 -18.38 -3.84 -13.38
N HIS A 208 -19.03 -4.59 -14.26
CA HIS A 208 -18.44 -5.73 -14.95
C HIS A 208 -18.23 -5.34 -16.41
N ARG A 209 -17.06 -5.67 -16.97
CA ARG A 209 -16.65 -5.45 -18.38
C ARG A 209 -16.35 -4.03 -18.80
N GLU A 210 -17.17 -3.07 -18.35
CA GLU A 210 -17.05 -1.68 -18.75
C GLU A 210 -16.65 -0.79 -17.57
N PRO A 211 -15.68 0.13 -17.78
CA PRO A 211 -15.32 1.10 -16.79
C PRO A 211 -16.46 2.10 -16.51
N PRO A 212 -16.56 2.60 -15.28
CA PRO A 212 -17.46 3.69 -14.93
C PRO A 212 -17.28 4.90 -15.87
N ARG A 213 -18.32 5.72 -16.01
CA ARG A 213 -18.31 6.89 -16.92
C ARG A 213 -17.14 7.83 -16.65
N GLU A 214 -16.72 7.92 -15.39
CA GLU A 214 -15.59 8.73 -14.93
C GLU A 214 -14.26 8.31 -15.57
N LEU A 215 -14.13 7.04 -15.96
CA LEU A 215 -12.96 6.45 -16.61
C LEU A 215 -13.16 6.28 -18.13
N GLN A 216 -14.31 6.68 -18.69
CA GLN A 216 -14.50 6.70 -20.14
C GLN A 216 -13.55 7.75 -20.74
N ASN A 217 -12.75 7.33 -21.73
CA ASN A 217 -11.65 8.08 -22.37
C ASN A 217 -10.29 8.08 -21.65
N THR A 218 -10.09 7.23 -20.63
CA THR A 218 -8.74 6.88 -20.17
C THR A 218 -8.26 5.58 -20.80
N ASP A 219 -7.03 5.18 -20.48
CA ASP A 219 -6.45 3.86 -20.73
C ASP A 219 -7.05 2.76 -19.83
N ALA A 220 -8.26 2.98 -19.28
CA ALA A 220 -8.95 2.00 -18.47
C ALA A 220 -9.28 0.76 -19.30
N MET A 221 -8.88 -0.40 -18.78
CA MET A 221 -9.04 -1.66 -19.48
C MET A 221 -10.53 -2.04 -19.60
N THR A 222 -10.89 -2.63 -20.74
CA THR A 222 -12.22 -3.19 -21.03
C THR A 222 -12.10 -4.67 -21.36
N GLY A 223 -13.04 -5.51 -20.91
CA GLY A 223 -13.04 -6.94 -21.24
C GLY A 223 -13.87 -7.81 -20.30
N ASP A 224 -14.22 -9.01 -20.75
CA ASP A 224 -15.13 -9.92 -20.04
C ASP A 224 -14.64 -10.39 -18.66
N ASN A 225 -13.33 -10.27 -18.40
CA ASN A 225 -12.68 -10.71 -17.16
C ASN A 225 -12.24 -9.54 -16.27
N ILE A 226 -12.68 -8.33 -16.58
CA ILE A 226 -12.30 -7.11 -15.86
C ILE A 226 -13.43 -6.69 -14.94
N ASP A 227 -13.06 -6.53 -13.68
CA ASP A 227 -13.96 -6.15 -12.60
C ASP A 227 -13.49 -4.84 -12.00
N ILE A 228 -14.42 -3.88 -11.95
CA ILE A 228 -14.13 -2.52 -11.53
C ILE A 228 -14.91 -2.20 -10.27
N SER A 229 -14.17 -2.10 -9.17
CA SER A 229 -14.69 -1.81 -7.84
C SER A 229 -14.49 -0.34 -7.50
N HIS A 230 -15.55 0.34 -7.09
CA HIS A 230 -15.54 1.77 -6.80
C HIS A 230 -15.97 2.02 -5.36
N CYS A 231 -15.20 2.81 -4.61
CA CYS A 231 -15.47 3.15 -3.23
C CYS A 231 -15.45 4.67 -3.03
N PRO A 232 -16.61 5.37 -2.97
CA PRO A 232 -16.67 6.76 -2.59
C PRO A 232 -16.75 6.86 -1.06
N GLY A 233 -15.70 7.40 -0.44
CA GLY A 233 -15.63 7.65 1.00
C GLY A 233 -15.95 9.11 1.34
N LYS A 234 -16.87 9.34 2.29
CA LYS A 234 -17.15 10.68 2.90
C LYS A 234 -16.40 10.93 4.22
N HIS A 235 -15.67 9.95 4.72
CA HIS A 235 -14.91 10.07 5.97
C HIS A 235 -13.42 10.13 5.66
N LEU A 236 -12.71 11.07 6.31
CA LEU A 236 -11.24 11.26 6.31
C LEU A 236 -10.42 10.03 6.76
N VAL A 237 -11.07 8.88 6.84
CA VAL A 237 -10.52 7.60 7.17
C VAL A 237 -11.06 6.64 6.12
N CYS A 238 -10.41 6.54 4.95
CA CYS A 238 -10.39 5.28 4.21
C CYS A 238 -9.61 4.27 5.05
N ARG A 239 -10.18 3.88 6.19
CA ARG A 239 -10.01 2.55 6.72
C ARG A 239 -10.87 1.71 5.80
N VAL A 240 -10.27 1.16 4.74
CA VAL A 240 -10.69 -0.15 4.25
C VAL A 240 -10.36 -1.13 5.38
N LYS A 241 -11.13 -1.05 6.46
CA LYS A 241 -11.15 -1.96 7.58
C LYS A 241 -12.54 -2.53 7.46
N ILE A 242 -12.64 -3.64 6.74
CA ILE A 242 -13.85 -4.47 6.71
C ILE A 242 -13.99 -5.01 8.13
N VAL A 243 -14.57 -4.21 9.02
CA VAL A 243 -14.91 -4.63 10.37
C VAL A 243 -16.25 -5.32 10.26
N VAL A 244 -16.22 -6.64 10.14
CA VAL A 244 -17.36 -7.47 10.56
C VAL A 244 -17.30 -7.47 12.08
N LYS A 245 -18.34 -6.92 12.70
CA LYS A 245 -18.47 -6.87 14.15
C LYS A 245 -19.29 -8.11 14.58
N ASP A 246 -18.64 -8.90 15.43
CA ASP A 246 -19.05 -10.09 16.20
C ASP A 246 -19.65 -11.28 15.43
#